data_AF-A0A7V0NZD5-F1
#
_entry.id   AF-A0A7V0NZD5-F1
#
_cell.length_a   1.000
_cell.length_b   1.000
_cell.length_c   1.000
_cell.angle_alpha   90.00
_cell.angle_beta   90.00
_cell.angle_gamma   90.00
#
_symmetry.space_group_name_H-M   'P 1'
#
loop_
_entity.id
_entity.type
_entity.pdbx_description
1 polymer ?
#
loop_
_entity_poly.entity_id
_entity_poly.type
_entity_poly.pdbx_seq_one_letter_code
_entity_poly.pdbx_strand_id
1 'polypeptide(L)' 'MMRLGQKGEELAVKYLRKKGYKIIKQNYKTKIGEIDIIANDGGTLVFVEVKTRESIAYGMPFEAVNSYKRRKIANV' A
#
# COMPACT_ATOMS: atom_id res chain seq x y z
N MET A 1 13.34 -16.19 -2.38
CA MET A 1 13.41 -14.92 -3.15
C MET A 1 12.36 -13.90 -2.68
N MET A 2 12.13 -13.75 -1.36
CA MET A 2 11.07 -12.93 -0.73
C MET A 2 11.54 -11.60 -0.13
N ARG A 3 12.82 -11.22 -0.34
CA ARG A 3 13.45 -10.11 0.40
C ARG A 3 13.15 -8.71 -0.14
N LEU A 4 12.80 -8.58 -1.43
CA LEU A 4 12.68 -7.27 -2.06
C LEU A 4 11.34 -6.58 -1.71
N GLY A 5 10.22 -7.31 -1.81
CA GLY A 5 8.89 -6.78 -1.48
C GLY A 5 8.76 -6.33 -0.03
N GLN A 6 9.18 -7.19 0.90
CA GLN A 6 9.14 -6.91 2.33
C GLN A 6 9.99 -5.68 2.72
N LYS A 7 11.15 -5.52 2.08
CA LYS A 7 12.00 -4.34 2.29
C LYS A 7 11.37 -3.06 1.76
N GLY A 8 10.63 -3.14 0.65
CA GLY A 8 9.85 -2.02 0.13
C GLY A 8 8.71 -1.63 1.06
N GLU A 9 7.97 -2.59 1.61
CA GLU A 9 6.91 -2.35 2.60
C GLU A 9 7.46 -1.66 3.86
N GLU A 10 8.59 -2.15 4.39
CA GLU A 10 9.24 -1.51 5.54
C GLU A 10 9.64 -0.06 5.27
N LEU A 11 10.18 0.22 4.08
CA LEU A 11 10.54 1.57 3.66
C LEU A 11 9.29 2.45 3.51
N ALA A 12 8.22 1.93 2.93
CA ALA A 12 6.95 2.63 2.80
C ALA A 12 6.36 2.98 4.18
N VAL A 13 6.36 2.04 5.12
CA VAL A 13 5.92 2.27 6.51
C VAL A 13 6.75 3.36 7.18
N LYS A 14 8.08 3.30 7.06
CA LYS A 14 8.98 4.33 7.61
C LYS A 14 8.70 5.71 7.01
N TYR A 15 8.49 5.78 5.70
CA TYR A 15 8.15 7.01 5.00
C TYR A 15 6.81 7.59 5.47
N LEU A 16 5.76 6.77 5.52
CA LEU A 16 4.42 7.18 5.96
C LEU A 16 4.45 7.69 7.40
N ARG A 17 5.11 6.98 8.31
CA ARG A 17 5.29 7.42 9.71
C ARG A 17 5.99 8.78 9.78
N LYS A 18 7.06 8.99 9.01
CA LYS A 18 7.77 10.29 8.94
C LYS A 18 6.88 11.42 8.40
N LYS A 19 5.88 11.09 7.58
CA LYS A 19 4.89 12.04 7.05
C LYS A 19 3.70 12.28 7.99
N GLY A 20 3.67 11.66 9.17
CA GLY A 20 2.63 11.85 10.18
C GLY A 20 1.48 10.83 10.12
N TYR A 21 1.58 9.83 9.24
CA TYR A 21 0.56 8.78 9.14
C TYR A 21 0.66 7.84 10.33
N LYS A 22 -0.49 7.49 10.91
CA LYS A 22 -0.61 6.46 11.94
C LYS A 22 -0.89 5.12 11.27
N ILE A 23 0.07 4.21 11.30
CA ILE A 23 -0.10 2.87 10.71
C ILE A 23 -1.06 2.06 11.58
N ILE A 24 -2.16 1.58 10.99
CA ILE A 24 -3.18 0.75 11.63
C ILE A 24 -2.86 -0.73 11.45
N LYS A 25 -2.57 -1.14 10.21
CA LYS A 25 -2.30 -2.54 9.87
C LYS A 25 -1.30 -2.62 8.72
N GLN A 26 -0.52 -3.68 8.69
CA GLN A 26 0.33 -4.07 7.57
C GLN A 26 -0.04 -5.49 7.17
N ASN A 27 0.14 -5.85 5.90
CA ASN A 27 -0.12 -7.19 5.36
C ASN A 27 -1.54 -7.68 5.70
N TYR A 28 -2.55 -6.82 5.48
CA TYR A 28 -3.93 -7.14 5.81
C TYR A 28 -4.53 -8.05 4.75
N LYS A 29 -5.00 -9.23 5.16
CA LYS A 29 -5.55 -10.26 4.26
C LYS A 29 -7.01 -10.53 4.59
N THR A 30 -7.81 -10.65 3.54
CA THR A 30 -9.21 -11.07 3.60
C THR A 30 -9.49 -12.18 2.60
N LYS A 31 -10.69 -12.75 2.62
CA LYS A 31 -11.10 -13.80 1.67
C LYS A 31 -11.09 -13.33 0.21
N ILE A 32 -11.20 -12.02 -0.04
CA ILE A 32 -11.35 -11.45 -1.38
C ILE A 32 -10.11 -10.70 -1.87
N GLY A 33 -9.12 -10.45 -1.00
CA GLY A 33 -7.89 -9.76 -1.39
C GLY A 33 -7.00 -9.39 -0.21
N GLU A 34 -5.93 -8.67 -0.53
CA GLU A 34 -4.95 -8.18 0.43
C GLU A 34 -4.71 -6.67 0.25
N ILE A 35 -4.25 -6.03 1.32
CA ILE A 35 -3.84 -4.63 1.37
C ILE A 35 -2.52 -4.57 2.14
N ASP A 36 -1.48 -4.01 1.52
CA ASP A 36 -0.14 -3.99 2.11
C ASP A 36 -0.08 -3.13 3.37
N ILE A 37 -0.65 -1.92 3.35
CA ILE A 37 -0.65 -1.02 4.50
C ILE A 37 -2.00 -0.28 4.62
N ILE A 38 -2.53 -0.23 5.84
CA ILE A 38 -3.67 0.60 6.23
C ILE A 38 -3.17 1.64 7.23
N ALA A 39 -3.47 2.92 6.99
CA ALA A 39 -3.03 4.02 7.82
C ALA A 39 -4.12 5.09 8.04
N ASN A 40 -3.98 5.90 9.07
CA ASN A 40 -4.77 7.10 9.31
C ASN A 40 -3.92 8.34 9.06
N ASP A 41 -4.45 9.26 8.25
CA ASP A 41 -3.89 10.58 7.96
C ASP A 41 -4.87 11.65 8.43
N GLY A 42 -4.68 12.16 9.64
CA GLY A 42 -5.52 13.24 10.19
C GLY A 42 -7.02 12.92 10.21
N GLY A 43 -7.42 11.66 10.44
CA GLY A 43 -8.82 11.23 10.38
C GLY A 43 -9.23 10.56 9.05
N THR A 44 -8.43 10.69 8.00
CA THR A 44 -8.65 9.99 6.73
C THR A 44 -8.09 8.56 6.81
N LEU A 45 -8.90 7.56 6.48
CA LEU A 45 -8.43 6.18 6.34
C LEU A 45 -7.80 5.98 4.95
N VAL A 46 -6.54 5.58 4.92
CA VAL A 46 -5.73 5.43 3.71
C VAL A 46 -5.29 3.99 3.53
N PHE A 47 -5.52 3.45 2.34
CA PHE A 47 -5.09 2.12 1.93
C PHE A 47 -3.96 2.25 0.91
N VAL A 48 -2.83 1.59 1.17
CA VAL A 48 -1.61 1.74 0.38
C VAL A 48 -1.19 0.38 -0.15
N GLU A 49 -0.96 0.34 -1.46
CA GLU A 49 -0.37 -0.78 -2.18
C GLU A 49 1.11 -0.43 -2.49
N VAL A 50 2.04 -1.29 -2.10
CA VAL A 50 3.47 -1.10 -2.24
C VAL A 50 3.99 -1.92 -3.41
N LYS A 51 4.51 -1.24 -4.43
CA LYS A 51 5.18 -1.89 -5.56
C LYS A 51 6.67 -1.63 -5.52
N THR A 52 7.44 -2.67 -5.20
CA THR A 52 8.90 -2.63 -5.26
C THR A 52 9.37 -3.03 -6.65
N ARG A 53 10.21 -2.21 -7.28
CA ARG A 53 10.77 -2.46 -8.62
C ARG A 53 12.23 -2.07 -8.66
N GLU A 54 13.04 -2.82 -9.41
CA GLU A 54 14.45 -2.52 -9.68
C GLU A 54 14.63 -1.60 -10.90
N SER A 55 13.58 -1.44 -11.72
CA SER A 55 13.59 -0.60 -12.92
C SER A 55 12.28 0.18 -13.08
N ILE A 56 12.40 1.38 -13.63
CA ILE A 56 11.31 2.35 -13.91
C ILE A 56 10.65 2.14 -15.27
N ALA A 57 11.04 1.11 -16.04
CA ALA A 57 10.58 0.86 -17.41
C ALA A 57 9.05 0.59 -17.58
N TYR A 58 8.27 0.50 -16.48
CA TYR A 58 6.86 0.12 -16.49
C TYR A 58 5.92 1.20 -15.92
N GLY A 59 5.98 2.44 -16.42
CA GLY A 59 4.96 3.47 -16.18
C GLY A 59 4.78 3.94 -14.72
N MET A 60 4.01 5.02 -14.53
CA MET A 60 3.84 5.67 -13.22
C MET A 60 2.79 4.92 -12.37
N PRO A 61 3.02 4.71 -11.05
CA PRO A 61 2.13 3.89 -10.22
C PRO A 61 0.68 4.37 -10.12
N PHE A 62 0.43 5.68 -10.30
CA PHE A 62 -0.90 6.26 -10.18
C PHE A 62 -1.86 5.80 -11.29
N GLU A 63 -1.35 5.39 -12.44
CA GLU A 63 -2.15 4.91 -13.57
C GLU A 63 -2.79 3.54 -13.29
N ALA A 64 -2.32 2.82 -12.26
CA ALA A 64 -2.77 1.48 -11.90
C ALA A 64 -3.86 1.45 -10.82
N VAL A 65 -4.38 2.60 -10.37
CA VAL A 65 -5.47 2.72 -9.38
C VAL A 65 -6.79 3.03 -10.10
N ASN A 66 -7.33 2.04 -10.79
CA ASN A 66 -8.61 2.17 -11.47
C ASN A 66 -9.80 2.06 -10.50
N SER A 67 -11.01 2.37 -10.98
CA SER A 67 -12.26 2.28 -10.22
C SER A 67 -12.57 0.85 -9.72
N TYR A 68 -12.02 -0.19 -10.36
CA TYR A 68 -12.12 -1.57 -9.90
C TYR A 68 -11.34 -1.82 -8.60
N LYS A 69 -10.09 -1.34 -8.51
CA LYS A 69 -9.31 -1.41 -7.26
C LYS A 69 -9.96 -0.63 -6.13
N ARG A 70 -10.49 0.56 -6.42
CA ARG A 70 -11.22 1.37 -5.42
C ARG A 70 -12.43 0.64 -4.86
N ARG A 71 -13.26 0.02 -5.72
CA ARG A 71 -14.39 -0.81 -5.28
C ARG A 71 -13.94 -2.01 -4.47
N LYS A 72 -12.85 -2.68 -4.86
CA LYS A 72 -12.34 -3.84 -4.14
C LYS A 72 -11.94 -3.45 -2.71
N ILE A 73 -11.19 -2.35 -2.55
CA ILE A 73 -10.77 -1.81 -1.25
C ILE A 73 -11.96 -1.41 -0.38
N ALA A 74 -13.00 -0.80 -0.96
CA ALA A 74 -14.20 -0.40 -0.21
C ALA A 74 -15.04 -1.57 0.33
N ASN A 75 -14.84 -2.78 -0.20
CA ASN A 75 -15.54 -4.01 0.23
C ASN A 75 -14.66 -4.92 1.10
N VAL A 76 -13.44 -4.47 1.45
CA VAL A 76 -12.55 -5.18 2.39
C VAL A 76 -12.94 -4.87 3.83
#